data_AF-A0A1Q4DGB2-F1
#
_entry.id   AF-A0A1Q4DGB2-F1
#
_cell.length_a   1.000
_cell.length_b   1.000
_cell.length_c   1.000
_cell.angle_alpha   90.00
_cell.angle_beta   90.00
_cell.angle_gamma   90.00
#
_symmetry.space_group_name_H-M   'P 1'
#
loop_
_entity.id
_entity.type
_entity.pdbx_description
1 polymer ?
#
loop_
_entity_poly.entity_id
_entity_poly.type
_entity_poly.pdbx_seq_one_letter_code
_entity_poly.pdbx_strand_id
1 'polypeptide(L)' 'MYTPAQAAKVLAVRESWLRRRAAERRVPCTFLGKHLRFSHYDVAAIAAAGARPAAPAAPVRRPPIRRR' A
#
# COMPACT_ATOMS: atom_id res chain seq x y z
N MET A 1 -13.41 -14.04 0.50
CA MET A 1 -11.95 -14.21 0.67
C MET A 1 -11.28 -14.19 -0.69
N TYR A 2 -10.25 -13.36 -0.87
CA TYR A 2 -9.50 -13.21 -2.11
C TYR A 2 -8.29 -14.14 -2.15
N THR A 3 -7.98 -14.68 -3.33
CA THR A 3 -6.67 -15.28 -3.60
C THR A 3 -5.59 -14.19 -3.71
N PRO A 4 -4.29 -14.53 -3.61
CA PRO A 4 -3.22 -13.56 -3.82
C PRO A 4 -3.31 -12.87 -5.18
N ALA A 5 -3.66 -13.61 -6.24
CA ALA A 5 -3.89 -13.06 -7.58
C ALA A 5 -5.08 -12.09 -7.63
N GLN A 6 -6.18 -12.39 -6.93
CA GLN A 6 -7.34 -11.50 -6.88
C GLN A 6 -7.04 -10.23 -6.09
N ALA A 7 -6.41 -10.35 -4.92
CA ALA A 7 -6.03 -9.20 -4.10
C ALA A 7 -5.04 -8.28 -4.84
N ALA A 8 -4.10 -8.86 -5.59
CA ALA A 8 -3.17 -8.12 -6.43
C ALA A 8 -3.89 -7.28 -7.50
N LYS A 9 -4.93 -7.83 -8.14
CA LYS A 9 -5.78 -7.08 -9.09
C LYS A 9 -6.52 -5.93 -8.41
N VAL A 10 -7.11 -6.17 -7.25
CA VAL A 10 -7.86 -5.14 -6.51
C VAL A 10 -6.95 -3.98 -6.06
N LEU A 11 -5.75 -4.31 -5.60
CA LEU A 11 -4.75 -3.32 -5.17
C LEU A 11 -3.95 -2.71 -6.33
N ALA A 12 -4.15 -3.18 -7.56
CA ALA A 12 -3.36 -2.82 -8.74
C ALA A 12 -1.83 -2.98 -8.54
N VAL A 13 -1.41 -4.04 -7.82
CA VAL A 13 0.00 -4.36 -7.55
C VAL A 13 0.40 -5.70 -8.18
N ARG A 14 1.71 -5.96 -8.25
CA ARG A 14 2.23 -7.26 -8.70
C ARG A 14 1.94 -8.35 -7.65
N GLU A 15 1.46 -9.50 -8.08
CA GLU A 15 1.21 -10.64 -7.17
C GLU A 15 2.48 -11.10 -6.44
N SER A 16 3.63 -11.11 -7.11
CA SER A 16 4.91 -11.50 -6.51
C SER A 16 5.31 -10.57 -5.35
N TRP A 17 5.01 -9.28 -5.45
CA TRP A 17 5.21 -8.34 -4.35
C TRP A 17 4.31 -8.71 -3.17
N LEU A 18 3.03 -8.98 -3.41
CA LEU A 18 2.07 -9.34 -2.37
C LEU A 18 2.50 -10.62 -1.64
N ARG A 19 2.93 -11.64 -2.38
CA ARG A 19 3.46 -12.89 -1.80
C ARG A 19 4.71 -12.65 -0.96
N ARG A 20 5.65 -11.84 -1.44
CA ARG A 20 6.88 -11.50 -0.70
C ARG A 20 6.57 -10.74 0.58
N ARG A 21 5.68 -9.75 0.53
CA ARG A 21 5.26 -8.97 1.70
C ARG A 21 4.53 -9.81 2.74
N ALA A 22 3.71 -10.76 2.30
CA ALA A 22 3.04 -11.70 3.19
C ALA A 22 4.04 -12.65 3.87
N ALA A 23 5.04 -13.14 3.14
CA ALA A 23 6.14 -13.93 3.71
C ALA A 23 6.96 -13.12 4.73
N GLU A 24 7.22 -11.85 4.45
CA GLU A 24 7.86 -10.90 5.38
C GLU A 24 6.94 -10.48 6.55
N ARG A 25 5.67 -10.96 6.59
CA ARG A 25 4.64 -10.56 7.58
C ARG A 25 4.40 -9.05 7.67
N ARG A 26 4.65 -8.33 6.58
CA ARG A 26 4.52 -6.87 6.51
C ARG A 26 3.15 -6.41 5.99
N VAL A 27 2.29 -7.34 5.61
CA VAL A 27 0.91 -7.07 5.20
C VAL A 27 -0.02 -8.04 5.93
N PRO A 28 -1.23 -7.60 6.31
CA PRO A 28 -2.24 -8.49 6.86
C PRO A 28 -2.61 -9.55 5.82
N CYS A 29 -2.68 -10.80 6.27
CA CYS A 29 -3.10 -11.93 5.46
C CYS A 29 -3.61 -13.05 6.38
N THR A 30 -4.48 -13.88 5.84
CA THR A 30 -5.04 -15.04 6.54
C THR A 30 -4.46 -16.32 5.94
N PHE A 31 -3.83 -17.14 6.78
CA PHE A 31 -3.39 -18.48 6.40
C PHE A 31 -4.53 -19.47 6.65
N LEU A 32 -5.03 -20.07 5.56
CA LEU A 32 -6.00 -21.16 5.62
C LEU A 32 -5.28 -22.45 5.23
N GLY A 33 -4.75 -23.15 6.23
CA GLY A 33 -3.83 -24.27 6.03
C GLY A 33 -2.60 -23.83 5.23
N LYS A 34 -2.33 -24.48 4.11
CA LYS A 34 -1.22 -24.12 3.20
C LYS A 34 -1.50 -22.92 2.28
N HIS A 35 -2.72 -22.36 2.33
CA HIS A 35 -3.14 -21.33 1.39
C HIS A 35 -3.08 -19.94 2.00
N LEU A 36 -2.42 -19.03 1.29
CA LEU A 36 -2.47 -17.60 1.58
C LEU A 36 -3.76 -17.00 1.03
N ARG A 37 -4.55 -16.34 1.87
CA ARG A 37 -5.78 -15.65 1.50
C ARG A 37 -5.81 -14.23 2.08
N PHE A 38 -6.60 -13.38 1.45
CA PHE A 38 -6.82 -12.00 1.90
C PHE A 38 -8.30 -11.77 2.13
N SER A 39 -8.66 -11.29 3.32
CA SER A 39 -9.98 -10.75 3.58
C SER A 39 -10.16 -9.40 2.89
N HIS A 40 -11.40 -8.95 2.76
CA HIS A 40 -11.68 -7.58 2.30
C HIS A 40 -11.07 -6.55 3.26
N TYR A 41 -11.11 -6.84 4.56
CA TYR A 41 -10.47 -6.00 5.58
C TYR A 41 -8.95 -5.92 5.40
N ASP A 42 -8.29 -7.05 5.11
CA ASP A 42 -6.84 -7.10 4.87
C ASP A 42 -6.45 -6.22 3.68
N VAL A 43 -7.21 -6.32 2.58
CA VAL A 43 -6.99 -5.51 1.38
C VAL A 43 -7.16 -4.03 1.68
N ALA A 44 -8.23 -3.65 2.39
CA ALA A 44 -8.47 -2.27 2.78
C ALA A 44 -7.36 -1.72 3.70
N ALA A 45 -6.89 -2.52 4.66
CA ALA A 45 -5.79 -2.14 5.54
C ALA A 45 -4.46 -1.97 4.79
N ILE A 46 -4.18 -2.80 3.78
CA ILE A 46 -3.00 -2.64 2.91
C ILE A 46 -3.09 -1.33 2.13
N ALA A 47 -4.25 -1.03 1.55
CA ALA A 47 -4.47 0.21 0.82
C ALA A 47 -4.31 1.43 1.72
N ALA A 48 -4.90 1.39 2.93
CA ALA A 48 -4.79 2.47 3.92
C ALA A 48 -3.35 2.67 4.40
N ALA A 49 -2.60 1.59 4.66
CA ALA A 49 -1.19 1.68 5.06
C ALA A 49 -0.30 2.25 3.95
N GLY A 50 -0.65 2.03 2.68
CA GLY A 50 0.03 2.60 1.52
C GLY A 50 -0.39 4.04 1.19
N ALA A 51 -1.51 4.51 1.73
CA ALA A 51 -1.99 5.87 1.54
C ALA A 51 -1.06 6.84 2.26
N ARG A 52 -0.07 7.37 1.54
CA ARG A 52 0.72 8.49 2.03
C ARG A 52 -0.13 9.75 1.89
N PRO A 53 -0.35 10.53 2.95
CA PRO A 53 -1.04 11.81 2.81
C PRO A 53 -0.27 12.63 1.79
N ALA A 54 -0.98 13.20 0.81
CA ALA A 54 -0.39 14.18 -0.09
C ALA A 54 0.25 15.25 0.80
N ALA A 55 1.58 15.37 0.73
CA ALA A 55 2.28 16.36 1.53
C ALA A 55 1.62 17.72 1.26
N PRO A 56 1.24 18.50 2.29
CA PRO A 56 0.71 19.82 2.05
C PRO A 56 1.74 20.56 1.21
N ALA A 57 1.29 21.11 0.07
CA ALA A 57 2.15 21.83 -0.85
C ALA A 57 2.96 22.84 -0.02
N ALA A 58 4.28 22.61 0.06
CA ALA A 58 5.16 23.49 0.81
C ALA A 58 4.93 24.92 0.27
N PRO A 59 4.76 25.93 1.13
CA PRO A 59 4.56 27.29 0.66
C PRO A 59 5.77 27.65 -0.20
N VAL A 60 5.50 28.03 -1.46
CA VAL A 60 6.52 28.51 -2.39
C VAL A 60 7.23 29.66 -1.70
N ARG A 61 8.44 29.40 -1.18
CA ARG A 61 9.29 30.44 -0.60
C ARG A 61 9.65 31.38 -1.75
N ARG A 62 8.92 32.49 -1.86
CA ARG A 62 9.26 33.57 -2.79
C ARG A 62 10.71 33.98 -2.49
N PRO A 63 11.62 33.97 -3.47
CA PRO A 63 12.98 34.41 -3.25
C PRO A 63 12.98 35.88 -2.81
N PRO A 64 13.86 36.29 -1.89
CA PRO A 64 13.93 37.68 -1.46
C PRO A 64 14.30 38.55 -2.67
N ILE A 65 13.47 39.55 -2.95
CA ILE A 65 13.75 40.56 -3.96
C ILE A 65 15.02 41.31 -3.50
N ARG A 66 16.13 41.15 -4.23
CA ARG A 66 17.32 41.96 -4.02
C ARG A 66 17.01 43.37 -4.52
N ARG A 67 16.77 44.31 -3.62
CA ARG A 67 16.80 45.74 -3.96
C ARG A 67 18.26 46.17 -4.08
N ARG A 68 18.58 46.77 -5.23
CA ARG A 68 19.85 47.42 -5.57
C ARG A 68 20.03 48.71 -4.79
#